data_AF-A0A6P0KEF8-F1
#
_entry.id   AF-A0A6P0KEF8-F1
#
_cell.length_a   1.000
_cell.length_b   1.000
_cell.length_c   1.000
_cell.angle_alpha   90.00
_cell.angle_beta   90.00
_cell.angle_gamma   90.00
#
_symmetry.space_group_name_H-M   'P 1'
#
loop_
_entity.id
_entity.type
_entity.pdbx_description
1 polymer ?
#
loop_
_entity_poly.entity_id
_entity_poly.type
_entity_poly.pdbx_seq_one_letter_code
_entity_poly.pdbx_strand_id
1 'polypeptide(L)' 'MNSGKVRIYELSKELNLENRDILAVCEQLNISVKSHSSTITEEDAA' A
#
# COMPACT_ATOMS: atom_id res chain seq x y z
N MET A 1 5.44 -6.02 17.48
CA MET A 1 6.03 -4.78 16.96
C MET A 1 6.03 -4.92 15.45
N ASN A 2 4.95 -4.47 14.80
CA ASN A 2 4.87 -4.49 13.34
C ASN A 2 5.99 -3.59 12.84
N SER A 3 6.80 -4.09 11.91
CA SER A 3 8.01 -3.43 11.47
C SER A 3 7.69 -2.25 10.54
N GLY A 4 6.89 -1.27 10.99
CA GLY A 4 6.58 0.00 10.31
C GLY A 4 6.17 -0.14 8.84
N LYS A 5 5.57 -1.28 8.46
CA LYS A 5 5.41 -1.71 7.08
C LYS A 5 4.09 -2.43 6.90
N VAL A 6 3.37 -2.09 5.85
CA VAL A 6 2.04 -2.63 5.51
C VAL A 6 2.07 -3.16 4.08
N ARG A 7 1.42 -4.30 3.82
CA ARG A 7 1.24 -4.78 2.44
C ARG A 7 0.04 -4.12 1.78
N ILE A 8 0.13 -3.91 0.48
CA ILE A 8 -0.94 -3.27 -0.30
C ILE A 8 -2.28 -3.99 -0.15
N TYR A 9 -2.31 -5.33 -0.16
CA TYR A 9 -3.58 -6.07 0.02
C TYR A 9 -4.16 -5.97 1.44
N GLU A 10 -3.33 -5.66 2.44
CA GLU A 10 -3.78 -5.45 3.82
C GLU A 10 -4.39 -4.06 3.92
N LEU A 11 -3.68 -3.06 3.40
CA LEU A 11 -4.17 -1.68 3.30
C LEU A 11 -5.48 -1.60 2.50
N SER A 12 -5.57 -2.31 1.37
CA SER A 12 -6.77 -2.30 0.54
C SER A 12 -7.98 -2.85 1.30
N LYS A 13 -7.79 -3.89 2.14
CA LYS A 13 -8.85 -4.46 2.98
C LYS A 13 -9.26 -3.52 4.09
N GLU A 14 -8.30 -2.85 4.73
CA GLU A 14 -8.56 -1.89 5.80
C GLU A 14 -9.33 -0.66 5.31
N LEU A 15 -8.95 -0.14 4.14
CA LEU A 15 -9.60 1.01 3.52
C LEU A 15 -10.86 0.64 2.72
N ASN A 16 -11.17 -0.66 2.58
CA ASN A 16 -12.23 -1.18 1.73
C ASN A 16 -12.14 -0.65 0.27
N LEU A 17 -10.92 -0.65 -0.27
CA LEU A 17 -10.57 -0.23 -1.62
C LEU A 17 -10.06 -1.41 -2.44
N GLU A 18 -10.09 -1.28 -3.77
CA GLU A 18 -9.45 -2.27 -4.64
C GLU A 18 -7.92 -2.11 -4.63
N ASN A 19 -7.21 -3.24 -4.74
CA ASN A 19 -5.75 -3.25 -4.89
C ASN A 19 -5.25 -2.33 -6.01
N ARG A 20 -6.02 -2.23 -7.12
CA ARG A 20 -5.66 -1.38 -8.26
C ARG A 20 -5.65 0.10 -7.89
N ASP A 21 -6.59 0.52 -7.05
CA ASP A 21 -6.69 1.92 -6.64
C ASP A 21 -5.52 2.29 -5.72
N ILE A 22 -5.15 1.39 -4.80
CA ILE A 22 -3.95 1.59 -3.96
C ILE A 22 -2.69 1.66 -4.82
N LEU A 23 -2.54 0.78 -5.81
CA LEU A 23 -1.39 0.81 -6.72
C LEU A 23 -1.32 2.13 -7.51
N ALA A 24 -2.45 2.65 -7.98
CA ALA A 24 -2.52 3.93 -8.67
C ALA A 24 -2.13 5.10 -7.76
N VAL A 25 -2.55 5.07 -6.49
CA VAL A 25 -2.13 6.06 -5.48
C VAL A 25 -0.63 5.98 -5.23
N CYS A 26 -0.07 4.78 -5.06
CA CYS A 26 1.38 4.60 -4.92
C CYS A 26 2.15 5.16 -6.11
N GLU A 27 1.67 4.95 -7.34
CA GLU A 27 2.28 5.50 -8.55
C GLU A 27 2.24 7.04 -8.57
N GLN A 28 1.11 7.65 -8.18
CA GLN A 28 0.96 9.11 -8.08
C GLN A 28 1.88 9.73 -7.03
N LEU A 29 2.09 9.02 -5.92
CA LEU A 29 3.00 9.41 -4.83
C LEU A 29 4.45 9.05 -5.12
N ASN A 30 4.74 8.50 -6.31
CA ASN A 30 6.08 8.10 -6.74
C ASN A 30 6.71 7.01 -5.82
N ILE A 31 5.85 6.18 -5.21
CA ILE A 31 6.20 5.03 -4.37
C ILE A 31 6.35 3.81 -5.28
N SER A 32 7.56 3.27 -5.38
CA SER A 32 7.88 2.16 -6.26
C SER A 32 7.36 0.82 -5.72
N VAL A 33 6.19 0.39 -6.19
CA VAL A 33 5.56 -0.90 -5.86
C VAL A 33 5.31 -1.74 -7.11
N LYS A 34 5.35 -3.07 -6.99
CA LYS A 34 5.24 -3.99 -8.14
C LYS A 34 3.90 -4.70 -8.25
N SER A 35 3.20 -4.88 -7.13
CA SER A 35 2.01 -5.72 -7.03
C SER A 35 1.32 -5.51 -5.68
N HIS A 36 0.10 -6.04 -5.52
CA HIS A 36 -0.63 -6.04 -4.26
C HIS A 36 0.07 -6.76 -3.10
N SER A 37 1.07 -7.60 -3.38
CA SER A 37 1.93 -8.22 -2.35
C SER A 37 3.15 -7.36 -1.96
N SER A 38 3.35 -6.22 -2.63
CA SER A 38 4.38 -5.25 -2.27
C SER A 38 4.10 -4.64 -0.90
N THR A 39 5.15 -4.17 -0.25
CA THR A 39 5.12 -3.60 1.10
C THR A 39 5.53 -2.14 1.03
N ILE A 40 4.75 -1.28 1.66
CA ILE A 40 5.01 0.15 1.83
C ILE A 40 5.25 0.45 3.32
N THR A 41 5.78 1.62 3.63
CA THR A 41 5.97 2.03 5.03
C THR A 41 4.63 2.47 5.64
N GLU A 42 4.53 2.53 6.98
CA GLU A 42 3.38 3.13 7.64
C GLU A 42 3.22 4.62 7.30
N GLU A 43 4.34 5.32 7.05
CA GLU A 43 4.36 6.72 6.61
C GLU A 43 3.73 6.89 5.23
N ASP A 44 3.97 5.93 4.32
CA ASP A 44 3.35 5.87 3.00
C ASP A 44 1.86 5.50 3.04
N ALA A 45 1.38 4.92 4.15
CA ALA A 45 0.03 4.41 4.32
C ALA A 45 -0.90 5.35 5.11
N ALA A 46 -0.36 6.44 5.69
CA ALA A 46 -1.08 7.43 6.49
C ALA A 46 -1.70 8.55 5.65
#